data_AF-A0A060BRF7-F1
#
_entry.id   AF-A0A060BRF7-F1
#
_cell.length_a   1.000
_cell.length_b   1.000
_cell.length_c   1.000
_cell.angle_alpha   90.00
_cell.angle_beta   90.00
_cell.angle_gamma   90.00
#
_symmetry.space_group_name_H-M   'P 1'
#
loop_
_entity.id
_entity.type
_entity.pdbx_description
1 polymer ?
#
loop_
_entity_poly.entity_id
_entity_poly.type
_entity_poly.pdbx_seq_one_letter_code
_entity_poly.pdbx_strand_id
1 'polypeptide(L)' 'MAVTPEVLALRRRLQVNWLAYPGPSGAPWIDAVLADDFVLPDALAPHFDERVLRLPRAFQPSDTT' A
#
# COMPACT_ATOMS: atom_id res chain seq x y z
N MET A 1 -10.82 6.42 -12.80
CA MET A 1 -10.91 5.18 -12.01
C MET A 1 -11.40 5.56 -10.62
N ALA A 2 -12.70 5.44 -10.37
CA ALA A 2 -13.25 5.77 -9.05
C ALA A 2 -12.99 4.60 -8.12
N VAL A 3 -12.14 4.80 -7.12
CA VAL A 3 -12.02 3.87 -5.99
C VAL A 3 -13.25 4.08 -5.11
N THR A 4 -13.87 3.01 -4.63
CA THR A 4 -15.03 3.04 -3.70
C THR A 4 -14.51 2.76 -2.27
N PRO A 5 -13.93 3.75 -1.58
CA PRO A 5 -13.28 3.56 -0.27
C PRO A 5 -14.26 3.09 0.82
N GLU A 6 -15.56 3.25 0.61
CA GLU A 6 -16.63 2.87 1.55
C GLU A 6 -16.66 1.36 1.82
N VAL A 7 -16.27 0.54 0.84
CA VAL A 7 -16.19 -0.92 1.02
C VAL A 7 -15.03 -1.29 1.94
N LEU A 8 -13.91 -0.57 1.86
CA LEU A 8 -12.75 -0.76 2.73
C LEU A 8 -13.06 -0.27 4.17
N ALA A 9 -13.81 0.82 4.30
CA ALA A 9 -14.24 1.35 5.59
C ALA A 9 -15.09 0.36 6.42
N LEU A 10 -15.69 -0.67 5.81
CA LEU A 10 -16.37 -1.77 6.52
C LEU A 10 -15.41 -2.66 7.36
N ARG A 11 -14.09 -2.42 7.30
CA ARG A 11 -13.05 -3.09 8.09
C ARG A 11 -13.16 -4.61 8.12
N ARG A 12 -13.16 -5.23 6.94
CA ARG A 12 -13.02 -6.70 6.79
C ARG A 12 -11.55 -7.11 6.86
N ARG A 13 -11.20 -8.08 7.72
CA ARG A 13 -9.85 -8.68 7.91
C ARG A 13 -8.70 -7.71 7.59
N LEU A 14 -7.57 -8.21 7.07
CA LEU A 14 -6.40 -7.41 6.73
C LEU A 14 -6.64 -6.69 5.40
N GLN A 15 -6.52 -5.36 5.39
CA GLN A 15 -6.62 -4.52 4.20
C GLN A 15 -5.27 -3.91 3.84
N VAL A 16 -4.92 -3.98 2.55
CA VAL A 16 -3.58 -3.59 2.06
C VAL A 16 -3.71 -2.64 0.87
N ASN A 17 -2.98 -1.52 0.93
CA ASN A 17 -2.77 -0.64 -0.23
C ASN A 17 -1.61 -1.17 -1.08
N TRP A 18 -1.82 -1.35 -2.38
CA TRP A 18 -0.80 -1.80 -3.33
C TRP A 18 -1.11 -1.33 -4.76
N LEU A 19 -0.07 -0.85 -5.47
CA LEU A 19 -0.03 -0.41 -6.87
C LEU A 19 -0.90 0.77 -7.27
N ALA A 20 -2.18 0.77 -6.92
CA ALA A 20 -3.16 1.70 -7.48
C ALA A 20 -3.00 3.14 -6.97
N TYR A 21 -2.38 3.32 -5.80
CA TYR A 21 -2.15 4.64 -5.20
C TYR A 21 -0.71 4.74 -4.69
N PRO A 22 0.17 5.54 -5.34
CA PRO A 22 1.57 5.68 -4.97
C PRO A 22 1.75 6.68 -3.82
N GLY A 23 1.34 6.27 -2.61
CA GLY A 23 1.43 7.08 -1.40
C GLY A 23 0.66 6.49 -0.22
N PRO A 24 0.74 7.13 0.96
CA PRO A 24 -0.07 6.75 2.12
C PRO A 24 -1.54 7.02 1.83
N SER A 25 -2.42 6.10 2.17
CA SER A 25 -3.86 6.29 1.98
C SER A 25 -4.44 7.32 2.95
N GLY A 26 -3.77 7.56 4.09
CA GLY A 26 -4.28 8.40 5.18
C GLY A 26 -5.57 7.85 5.82
N ALA A 27 -5.93 6.61 5.48
CA ALA A 27 -7.19 6.00 5.88
C ALA A 27 -6.93 5.06 7.07
N PRO A 28 -7.56 5.30 8.24
CA PRO A 28 -7.29 4.50 9.43
C PRO A 28 -7.77 3.05 9.30
N TRP A 29 -8.50 2.71 8.24
CA TRP A 29 -9.02 1.37 7.95
C TRP A 29 -8.14 0.54 7.01
N ILE A 30 -7.02 1.09 6.51
CA ILE A 30 -6.02 0.31 5.78
C ILE A 30 -4.89 -0.07 6.74
N ASP A 31 -4.61 -1.36 6.85
CA ASP A 31 -3.67 -1.88 7.85
C ASP A 31 -2.21 -1.83 7.39
N ALA A 32 -1.99 -2.01 6.07
CA ALA A 32 -0.64 -2.13 5.52
C ALA A 32 -0.51 -1.53 4.12
N VAL A 33 0.71 -1.16 3.76
CA VAL A 33 1.12 -0.81 2.39
C VAL A 33 2.15 -1.82 1.91
N LEU A 34 1.98 -2.34 0.69
CA LEU A 34 2.95 -3.25 0.07
C LEU A 34 3.85 -2.46 -0.88
N ALA A 35 5.16 -2.44 -0.59
CA ALA A 35 6.16 -1.69 -1.33
C ALA A 35 7.47 -2.48 -1.48
N ASP A 36 8.54 -1.82 -1.91
CA ASP A 36 9.91 -2.34 -1.89
C ASP A 36 10.87 -1.31 -1.26
N ASP A 37 12.12 -1.71 -1.05
CA ASP A 37 13.14 -0.85 -0.43
C ASP A 37 13.56 0.34 -1.29
N PHE A 38 13.33 0.29 -2.61
CA PHE A 38 13.71 1.36 -3.53
C PHE A 38 12.68 2.50 -3.53
N VAL A 39 11.39 2.18 -3.66
CA VAL A 39 10.31 3.20 -3.63
C VAL A 39 9.91 3.62 -2.22
N LEU A 40 10.06 2.75 -1.22
CA LEU A 40 9.72 3.06 0.18
C LEU A 40 10.85 2.62 1.14
N PRO A 41 12.01 3.32 1.10
CA PRO A 41 13.10 3.10 2.03
C PRO A 41 12.68 3.44 3.46
N ASP A 42 13.43 2.94 4.45
CA ASP A 42 13.15 3.17 5.88
C ASP A 42 13.02 4.64 6.28
N ALA A 43 13.74 5.53 5.59
CA ALA A 43 13.63 6.96 5.80
C ALA A 43 12.22 7.54 5.50
N LEU A 44 11.46 6.88 4.62
CA LEU A 44 10.09 7.29 4.27
C LEU A 44 9.01 6.59 5.10
N ALA A 45 9.35 5.48 5.79
CA ALA A 45 8.39 4.73 6.59
C ALA A 45 7.63 5.56 7.64
N PRO A 46 8.24 6.58 8.31
CA PRO A 46 7.52 7.44 9.25
C PRO A 46 6.40 8.29 8.63
N HIS A 47 6.34 8.40 7.30
CA HIS A 47 5.30 9.15 6.58
C HIS A 47 4.10 8.29 6.19
N PHE A 48 4.07 7.01 6.59
CA PHE A 48 2.97 6.09 6.35
C PHE A 48 2.33 5.70 7.68
N ASP A 49 1.02 5.95 7.79
CA ASP A 49 0.22 5.46 8.92
C ASP A 49 0.03 3.93 8.82
N GLU A 50 0.10 3.37 7.61
CA GLU A 50 0.01 1.94 7.38
C GLU A 50 1.32 1.21 7.70
N ARG A 51 1.21 -0.06 8.12
CA ARG A 51 2.40 -0.91 8.27
C ARG A 51 3.06 -1.14 6.91
N VAL A 52 4.32 -0.78 6.79
CA VAL A 52 5.12 -1.07 5.58
C VAL A 52 5.46 -2.57 5.51
N LEU A 53 5.00 -3.23 4.45
CA LEU A 53 5.40 -4.58 4.06
C LEU A 53 6.23 -4.51 2.80
N ARG A 54 7.39 -5.19 2.78
CA ARG A 54 8.33 -5.11 1.66
C ARG A 54 8.47 -6.41 0.91
N LEU A 55 8.38 -6.31 -0.42
CA LEU A 55 8.74 -7.40 -1.31
C LEU A 55 10.27 -7.46 -1.46
N PRO A 56 10.85 -8.67 -1.66
CA PRO A 56 12.30 -8.83 -1.78
C PRO A 56 12.89 -8.27 -3.09
N ARG A 57 12.03 -7.83 -4.03
CA ARG A 57 12.37 -7.25 -5.33
C ARG A 57 11.38 -6.11 -5.62
N ALA A 58 11.23 -5.70 -6.87
CA ALA A 58 10.31 -4.64 -7.28
C ALA A 58 8.87 -4.87 -6.79
N PHE A 59 8.25 -3.82 -6.27
CA PHE A 59 6.86 -3.82 -5.80
C PHE A 59 5.86 -3.95 -6.96
N GLN A 60 6.27 -3.53 -8.16
CA GLN A 60 5.45 -3.48 -9.36
C GLN A 60 5.65 -4.75 -10.21
N PRO A 61 4.61 -5.56 -10.41
CA PRO A 61 4.59 -6.53 -11.48
C PRO A 61 4.32 -5.84 -12.82
N SER A 62 4.91 -6.36 -13.88
CA SER A 62 4.61 -5.98 -15.27
C SER A 62 4.36 -7.23 -16.09
N ASP A 63 3.31 -7.21 -16.92
CA ASP A 63 3.15 -8.23 -17.95
C ASP A 63 4.11 -7.93 -19.10
N THR A 64 4.93 -8.91 -19.48
CA THR A 64 5.95 -8.80 -20.54
C THR A 64 5.74 -9.85 -21.63
N THR A 65 4.56 -10.46 -21.68
CA THR A 65 4.13 -11.41 -22.72
C THR A 65 3.48 -10.64 -23.87
#